data_AF-A0A519C5N6-F1
#
_entry.id   AF-A0A519C5N6-F1
#
_cell.length_a   1.000
_cell.length_b   1.000
_cell.length_c   1.000
_cell.angle_alpha   90.00
_cell.angle_beta   90.00
_cell.angle_gamma   90.00
#
_symmetry.space_group_name_H-M   'P 1'
#
loop_
_entity.id
_entity.type
_entity.pdbx_description
1 polymer ?
#
loop_
_entity_poly.entity_id
_entity_poly.type
_entity_poly.pdbx_seq_one_letter_code
_entity_poly.pdbx_strand_id
1 'polypeptide(L)'
;MASGDTALAKGLASSIIRDVRETSGAMQEVQRALRQRKQLQMRFPKGVAGEIWLARLAEVSEATENEKWSIANEKLHSLSTDLQAYEIEIKEAKELHSFVIDEWKEMRRRLDSANIKADDEMRTSAESAVATATKSLYTGDVQSTLKALGKADEIIENLRRRV
;
A
#
# COMPACT_ATOMS: atom_id res chain seq x y z
N MET A 1 47.29 27.25 -29.15
CA MET A 1 46.52 26.14 -28.55
C MET A 1 46.10 26.58 -27.15
N ALA A 2 44.85 27.03 -26.95
CA ALA A 2 44.31 27.42 -25.63
C ALA A 2 42.76 27.44 -25.58
N SER A 3 42.08 26.92 -26.62
CA SER A 3 40.61 26.99 -26.76
C SER A 3 39.90 25.74 -26.18
N GLY A 4 40.65 24.68 -25.88
CA GLY A 4 40.09 23.41 -25.36
C GLY A 4 39.67 23.49 -23.89
N ASP A 5 40.43 24.18 -23.05
CA ASP A 5 40.18 24.19 -21.59
C ASP A 5 39.01 25.06 -21.17
N THR A 6 38.75 26.17 -21.87
CA THR A 6 37.67 27.11 -21.51
C THR A 6 36.29 26.57 -21.84
N ALA A 7 36.13 25.85 -22.96
CA ALA A 7 34.88 25.18 -23.32
C ALA A 7 34.56 24.02 -22.36
N LEU A 8 35.57 23.23 -21.99
CA LEU A 8 35.45 22.11 -21.06
C LEU A 8 35.12 22.58 -19.64
N ALA A 9 35.79 23.63 -19.15
CA ALA A 9 35.52 24.26 -17.86
C ALA A 9 34.11 24.87 -17.79
N LYS A 10 33.64 25.50 -18.87
CA LYS A 10 32.27 26.03 -18.95
C LYS A 10 31.20 24.92 -18.92
N GLY A 11 31.47 23.78 -19.56
CA GLY A 11 30.61 22.59 -19.50
C GLY A 11 30.52 22.00 -18.10
N LEU A 12 31.66 21.83 -17.42
CA LEU A 12 31.74 21.34 -16.04
C LEU A 12 31.04 22.29 -15.05
N ALA A 13 31.28 23.60 -15.15
CA ALA A 13 30.64 24.59 -14.29
C ALA A 13 29.11 24.61 -14.48
N SER A 14 28.64 24.46 -15.72
CA SER A 14 27.20 24.38 -16.00
C SER A 14 26.58 23.11 -15.43
N SER A 15 27.29 21.97 -15.49
CA SER A 15 26.87 20.71 -14.86
C SER A 15 26.78 20.86 -13.34
N ILE A 16 27.82 21.41 -12.70
CA ILE A 16 27.86 21.61 -11.24
C ILE A 16 26.72 22.53 -10.78
N ILE A 17 26.45 23.62 -11.48
CA ILE A 17 25.34 24.53 -11.13
C ILE A 17 24.00 23.82 -11.24
N ARG A 18 23.82 22.95 -12.26
CA ARG A 18 22.61 22.15 -12.41
C ARG A 18 22.47 21.16 -11.24
N ASP A 19 23.53 20.43 -10.94
CA ASP A 19 23.55 19.43 -9.87
C ASP A 19 23.31 20.07 -8.49
N VAL A 20 23.86 21.25 -8.23
CA VAL A 20 23.61 22.02 -7.01
C VAL A 20 22.15 22.45 -6.89
N ARG A 21 21.52 22.88 -8.00
CA ARG A 21 20.10 23.25 -8.02
C ARG A 21 19.20 22.05 -7.79
N GLU A 22 19.48 20.93 -8.45
CA GLU A 22 18.76 19.67 -8.28
C GLU A 22 18.86 19.18 -6.83
N THR A 23 20.07 19.20 -6.26
CA THR A 23 20.32 18.82 -4.86
C THR A 23 19.60 19.76 -3.87
N SER A 24 19.59 21.06 -4.14
CA SER A 24 18.88 22.04 -3.30
C SER A 24 17.36 21.87 -3.35
N GLY A 25 16.81 21.57 -4.53
CA GLY A 25 15.38 21.25 -4.68
C GLY A 25 15.01 19.98 -3.92
N ALA A 26 15.77 18.90 -4.14
CA ALA A 26 15.61 17.63 -3.44
C ALA A 26 15.66 17.80 -1.92
N MET A 27 16.61 18.60 -1.41
CA MET A 27 16.70 18.92 0.02
C MET A 27 15.43 19.58 0.55
N GLN A 28 14.91 20.61 -0.12
CA GLN A 28 13.72 21.33 0.33
C GLN A 28 12.47 20.43 0.34
N GLU A 29 12.31 19.60 -0.68
CA GLU A 29 11.21 18.64 -0.79
C GLU A 29 11.25 17.60 0.33
N VAL A 30 12.40 16.96 0.52
CA VAL A 30 12.59 15.93 1.55
C VAL A 30 12.38 16.51 2.95
N GLN A 31 13.01 17.66 3.25
CA GLN A 31 12.84 18.30 4.56
C GLN A 31 11.38 18.69 4.83
N ARG A 32 10.66 19.18 3.82
CA ARG A 32 9.23 19.49 3.96
C ARG A 32 8.40 18.25 4.27
N ALA A 33 8.65 17.13 3.58
CA ALA A 33 7.95 15.88 3.84
C ALA A 33 8.26 15.31 5.23
N LEU A 34 9.53 15.34 5.66
CA LEU A 34 9.94 14.88 6.98
C LEU A 34 9.36 15.75 8.13
N ARG A 35 9.13 17.05 7.91
CA ARG A 35 8.36 17.88 8.87
C ARG A 35 6.92 17.37 9.04
N GLN A 36 6.35 16.75 8.01
CA GLN A 36 5.01 16.16 8.01
C GLN A 36 5.02 14.64 8.27
N ARG A 37 6.14 14.09 8.78
CA ARG A 37 6.32 12.65 8.99
C ARG A 37 5.18 11.98 9.75
N LYS A 38 4.67 12.62 10.81
CA LYS A 38 3.54 12.09 11.59
C LYS A 38 2.28 11.93 10.76
N GLN A 39 2.00 12.89 9.86
CA GLN A 39 0.84 12.82 8.95
C GLN A 39 1.00 11.69 7.94
N LEU A 40 2.22 11.50 7.42
CA LEU A 40 2.52 10.39 6.51
C LEU A 40 2.33 9.03 7.21
N GLN A 41 2.82 8.88 8.45
CA GLN A 41 2.69 7.64 9.22
C GLN A 41 1.24 7.26 9.54
N MET A 42 0.32 8.23 9.69
CA MET A 42 -1.10 7.93 9.91
C MET A 42 -1.77 7.23 8.71
N ARG A 43 -1.17 7.31 7.52
CA ARG A 43 -1.68 6.70 6.30
C ARG A 43 -1.20 5.25 6.12
N PHE A 44 -0.23 4.80 6.93
CA PHE A 44 0.33 3.47 6.80
C PHE A 44 -0.64 2.38 7.29
N PRO A 45 -0.57 1.17 6.71
CA PRO A 45 -1.26 0.00 7.24
C PRO A 45 -0.85 -0.33 8.69
N LYS A 46 -1.61 -1.21 9.33
CA LYS A 46 -1.35 -1.67 10.69
C LYS A 46 -0.52 -2.96 10.68
N GLY A 47 0.09 -3.29 11.82
CA GLY A 47 0.87 -4.52 11.96
C GLY A 47 2.06 -4.60 11.01
N VAL A 48 2.40 -5.81 10.58
CA VAL A 48 3.61 -6.11 9.78
C VAL A 48 3.66 -5.31 8.47
N ALA A 49 2.51 -5.13 7.81
CA ALA A 49 2.45 -4.32 6.60
C ALA A 49 2.91 -2.88 6.88
N GLY A 50 2.51 -2.29 8.02
CA GLY A 50 2.92 -0.96 8.45
C GLY A 50 4.42 -0.84 8.76
N GLU A 51 5.03 -1.89 9.29
CA GLU A 51 6.47 -1.93 9.61
C GLU A 51 7.33 -1.76 8.34
N ILE A 52 6.89 -2.31 7.21
CA ILE A 52 7.56 -2.12 5.91
C ILE A 52 7.59 -0.63 5.51
N TRP A 53 6.48 0.08 5.67
CA TRP A 53 6.41 1.52 5.35
C TRP A 53 7.23 2.36 6.31
N LEU A 54 7.26 1.99 7.59
CA LEU A 54 8.10 2.64 8.59
C LEU A 54 9.59 2.45 8.27
N ALA A 55 10.00 1.25 7.84
CA ALA A 55 11.37 0.97 7.41
C ALA A 55 11.76 1.81 6.19
N ARG A 56 10.90 1.88 5.17
CA ARG A 56 11.15 2.73 3.98
C ARG A 56 11.29 4.21 4.34
N LEU A 57 10.47 4.70 5.28
CA LEU A 57 10.57 6.07 5.78
C LEU A 57 11.83 6.31 6.63
N ALA A 58 12.31 5.29 7.33
CA ALA A 58 13.58 5.32 8.04
C ALA A 58 14.75 5.43 7.05
N GLU A 59 14.72 4.71 5.91
CA GLU A 59 15.74 4.84 4.85
C GLU A 59 15.80 6.25 4.25
N VAL A 60 14.66 6.94 4.12
CA VAL A 60 14.62 8.36 3.72
C VAL A 60 15.32 9.25 4.76
N SER A 61 15.09 8.95 6.05
CA SER A 61 15.70 9.69 7.15
C SER A 61 17.21 9.44 7.20
N GLU A 62 17.66 8.19 7.05
CA GLU A 62 19.08 7.82 6.99
C GLU A 62 19.79 8.47 5.79
N ALA A 63 19.17 8.48 4.61
CA ALA A 63 19.74 9.16 3.44
C ALA A 63 19.86 10.68 3.68
N THR A 64 18.90 11.27 4.40
CA THR A 64 18.92 12.68 4.81
C THR A 64 20.04 12.97 5.80
N GLU A 65 20.22 12.13 6.82
CA GLU A 65 21.28 12.24 7.82
C GLU A 65 22.68 12.12 7.20
N ASN A 66 22.81 11.34 6.13
CA ASN A 66 24.04 11.20 5.36
C ASN A 66 24.21 12.25 4.24
N GLU A 67 23.38 13.30 4.21
CA GLU A 67 23.39 14.38 3.20
C GLU A 67 23.21 13.89 1.74
N LYS A 68 22.66 12.68 1.56
CA LYS A 68 22.40 12.08 0.25
C LYS A 68 21.03 12.53 -0.28
N TRP A 69 20.87 13.83 -0.51
CA TRP A 69 19.57 14.46 -0.82
C TRP A 69 18.86 13.89 -2.06
N SER A 70 19.61 13.60 -3.13
CA SER A 70 19.04 13.02 -4.35
C SER A 70 18.43 11.63 -4.08
N ILE A 71 19.17 10.77 -3.35
CA ILE A 71 18.71 9.43 -2.96
C ILE A 71 17.52 9.52 -2.00
N ALA A 72 17.57 10.45 -1.03
CA ALA A 72 16.46 10.66 -0.11
C ALA A 72 15.19 11.09 -0.85
N ASN A 73 15.32 11.94 -1.88
CA ASN A 73 14.19 12.40 -2.69
C ASN A 73 13.61 11.29 -3.55
N GLU A 74 14.46 10.48 -4.18
CA GLU A 74 14.02 9.31 -4.95
C GLU A 74 13.25 8.31 -4.07
N LYS A 75 13.79 7.96 -2.90
CA LYS A 75 13.14 7.07 -1.93
C LYS A 75 11.81 7.64 -1.43
N LEU A 76 11.77 8.94 -1.14
CA LEU A 76 10.54 9.62 -0.71
C LEU A 76 9.49 9.63 -1.81
N HIS A 77 9.88 9.90 -3.06
CA HIS A 77 8.97 9.90 -4.20
C HIS A 77 8.40 8.50 -4.45
N SER A 78 9.26 7.48 -4.45
CA SER A 78 8.84 6.07 -4.53
C SER A 78 7.87 5.71 -3.38
N LEU A 79 8.18 6.09 -2.13
CA LEU A 79 7.30 5.86 -0.99
C LEU A 79 5.94 6.54 -1.17
N SER A 80 5.92 7.79 -1.65
CA SER A 80 4.69 8.54 -1.85
C SER A 80 3.82 7.94 -2.95
N THR A 81 4.43 7.55 -4.08
CA THR A 81 3.73 6.94 -5.22
C THR A 81 3.12 5.59 -4.82
N ASP A 82 3.90 4.73 -4.17
CA ASP A 82 3.41 3.43 -3.73
C ASP A 82 2.32 3.58 -2.67
N LEU A 83 2.43 4.56 -1.77
CA LEU A 83 1.41 4.81 -0.75
C LEU A 83 0.08 5.22 -1.37
N GLN A 84 0.11 6.04 -2.43
CA GLN A 84 -1.09 6.40 -3.19
C GLN A 84 -1.71 5.17 -3.89
N ALA A 85 -0.89 4.33 -4.51
CA ALA A 85 -1.34 3.07 -5.10
C ALA A 85 -2.00 2.17 -4.05
N TYR A 86 -1.33 1.97 -2.92
CA TYR A 86 -1.87 1.21 -1.78
C TYR A 86 -3.20 1.77 -1.25
N GLU A 87 -3.35 3.10 -1.16
CA GLU A 87 -4.60 3.73 -0.73
C GLU A 87 -5.77 3.48 -1.68
N ILE A 88 -5.50 3.41 -2.98
CA ILE A 88 -6.50 3.04 -3.99
C ILE A 88 -6.86 1.56 -3.82
N GLU A 89 -5.87 0.68 -3.78
CA GLU A 89 -6.07 -0.76 -3.65
C GLU A 89 -6.82 -1.13 -2.36
N ILE A 90 -6.48 -0.55 -1.21
CA ILE A 90 -7.16 -0.83 0.05
C ILE A 90 -8.59 -0.28 0.07
N LYS A 91 -8.86 0.79 -0.68
CA LYS A 91 -10.22 1.32 -0.85
C LYS A 91 -11.07 0.35 -1.68
N GLU A 92 -10.54 -0.11 -2.81
CA GLU A 92 -11.22 -1.11 -3.65
C GLU A 92 -11.46 -2.42 -2.89
N ALA A 93 -10.46 -2.89 -2.12
CA ALA A 93 -10.60 -4.08 -1.28
C ALA A 93 -11.68 -3.91 -0.19
N LYS A 94 -11.86 -2.71 0.37
CA LYS A 94 -12.95 -2.42 1.32
C LYS A 94 -14.32 -2.46 0.65
N GLU A 95 -14.45 -1.92 -0.55
CA GLU A 95 -15.69 -1.94 -1.32
C GLU A 95 -16.08 -3.38 -1.66
N LEU A 96 -15.14 -4.18 -2.15
CA LEU A 96 -15.35 -5.60 -2.42
C LEU A 96 -15.68 -6.39 -1.15
N HIS A 97 -14.99 -6.12 -0.04
CA HIS A 97 -15.30 -6.76 1.25
C HIS A 97 -16.72 -6.47 1.72
N SER A 98 -17.18 -5.22 1.60
CA SER A 98 -18.56 -4.85 1.94
C SER A 98 -19.56 -5.64 1.10
N PHE A 99 -19.31 -5.76 -0.20
CA PHE A 99 -20.15 -6.52 -1.11
C PHE A 99 -20.25 -7.99 -0.70
N VAL A 100 -19.12 -8.67 -0.51
CA VAL A 100 -19.07 -10.09 -0.11
C VAL A 100 -19.71 -10.33 1.27
N ILE A 101 -19.53 -9.40 2.21
CA ILE A 101 -20.19 -9.47 3.53
C ILE A 101 -21.72 -9.43 3.38
N ASP A 102 -22.23 -8.58 2.50
CA ASP A 102 -23.67 -8.44 2.30
C ASP A 102 -24.25 -9.64 1.55
N GLU A 103 -23.56 -10.14 0.53
CA GLU A 103 -23.91 -11.41 -0.12
C GLU A 103 -23.92 -12.57 0.88
N TRP A 104 -22.92 -12.63 1.77
CA TRP A 104 -22.86 -13.67 2.79
C TRP A 104 -24.01 -13.58 3.79
N LYS A 105 -24.39 -12.37 4.21
CA LYS A 105 -25.59 -12.17 5.06
C LYS A 105 -26.86 -12.69 4.38
N GLU A 106 -27.04 -12.41 3.10
CA GLU A 106 -28.19 -12.92 2.35
C GLU A 106 -28.14 -14.45 2.22
N MET A 107 -26.98 -14.99 1.86
CA MET A 107 -26.77 -16.42 1.70
C MET A 107 -27.11 -17.17 3.00
N ARG A 108 -26.67 -16.67 4.16
CA ARG A 108 -27.01 -17.28 5.47
C ARG A 108 -28.51 -17.42 5.69
N ARG A 109 -29.30 -16.39 5.36
CA ARG A 109 -30.77 -16.46 5.47
C ARG A 109 -31.39 -17.53 4.58
N ARG A 110 -30.83 -17.71 3.37
CA ARG A 110 -31.26 -18.76 2.43
C ARG A 110 -30.90 -20.16 2.95
N LEU A 111 -29.69 -20.33 3.50
CA LEU A 111 -29.28 -21.59 4.14
C LEU A 111 -30.17 -21.95 5.33
N ASP A 112 -30.51 -20.97 6.17
CA ASP A 112 -31.42 -21.18 7.29
C ASP A 112 -32.81 -21.62 6.81
N SER A 113 -33.32 -20.99 5.75
CA SER A 113 -34.61 -21.37 5.12
C SER A 113 -34.59 -22.78 4.50
N ALA A 114 -33.44 -23.21 3.99
CA ALA A 114 -33.22 -24.57 3.47
C ALA A 114 -32.87 -25.60 4.56
N ASN A 115 -32.92 -25.21 5.84
CA ASN A 115 -32.60 -26.06 6.98
C ASN A 115 -31.14 -26.58 6.98
N ILE A 116 -30.22 -25.85 6.32
CA ILE A 116 -28.78 -26.13 6.33
C ILE A 116 -28.19 -25.52 7.60
N LYS A 117 -27.77 -26.38 8.52
CA LYS A 117 -27.31 -26.01 9.86
C LYS A 117 -25.91 -25.39 9.89
N ALA A 118 -25.56 -24.82 11.04
CA ALA A 118 -24.29 -24.13 11.27
C ALA A 118 -23.05 -25.07 11.24
N ASP A 119 -23.25 -26.37 11.44
CA ASP A 119 -22.20 -27.40 11.36
C ASP A 119 -21.92 -27.86 9.93
N ASP A 120 -22.65 -27.33 8.93
CA ASP A 120 -22.36 -27.56 7.53
C ASP A 120 -20.94 -27.08 7.17
N GLU A 121 -20.17 -27.94 6.52
CA GLU A 121 -18.76 -27.72 6.23
C GLU A 121 -18.55 -26.51 5.30
N MET A 122 -19.41 -26.35 4.29
CA MET A 122 -19.32 -25.23 3.36
C MET A 122 -19.74 -23.92 4.03
N ARG A 123 -20.79 -23.94 4.86
CA ARG A 123 -21.19 -22.78 5.66
C ARG A 123 -20.07 -22.34 6.60
N THR A 124 -19.44 -23.27 7.30
CA THR A 124 -18.31 -23.00 8.20
C THR A 124 -17.10 -22.46 7.44
N SER A 125 -16.83 -23.02 6.26
CA SER A 125 -15.74 -22.57 5.39
C SER A 125 -15.95 -21.15 4.87
N ALA A 126 -17.19 -20.79 4.51
CA ALA A 126 -17.56 -19.43 4.13
C ALA A 126 -17.37 -18.44 5.29
N GLU A 127 -17.85 -18.76 6.51
CA GLU A 127 -17.62 -17.92 7.69
C GLU A 127 -16.13 -17.71 7.95
N SER A 128 -15.33 -18.78 7.87
CA SER A 128 -13.88 -18.71 8.07
C SER A 128 -13.19 -17.82 7.03
N ALA A 129 -13.58 -17.93 5.75
CA ALA A 129 -13.03 -17.12 4.67
C ALA A 129 -13.38 -15.64 4.83
N VAL A 130 -14.64 -15.32 5.14
CA VAL A 130 -15.11 -13.95 5.41
C VAL A 130 -14.42 -13.35 6.64
N ALA A 131 -14.26 -14.12 7.72
CA ALA A 131 -13.54 -13.68 8.90
C ALA A 131 -12.06 -13.41 8.61
N THR A 132 -11.42 -14.27 7.81
CA THR A 132 -10.02 -14.10 7.37
C THR A 132 -9.88 -12.82 6.53
N ALA A 133 -10.76 -12.60 5.56
CA ALA A 133 -10.77 -11.37 4.76
C ALA A 133 -10.90 -10.13 5.63
N THR A 134 -11.81 -10.16 6.60
CA THR A 134 -12.03 -9.05 7.55
C THR A 134 -10.77 -8.74 8.38
N LYS A 135 -10.09 -9.79 8.86
CA LYS A 135 -8.85 -9.64 9.64
C LYS A 135 -7.71 -9.06 8.80
N SER A 136 -7.49 -9.60 7.59
CA SER A 136 -6.46 -9.12 6.67
C SER A 136 -6.69 -7.67 6.26
N LEU A 137 -7.94 -7.29 6.02
CA LEU A 137 -8.33 -5.93 5.69
C LEU A 137 -8.06 -4.96 6.84
N TYR A 138 -8.31 -5.38 8.08
CA TYR A 138 -8.01 -4.59 9.27
C TYR A 138 -6.51 -4.31 9.43
N THR A 139 -5.66 -5.28 9.08
CA THR A 139 -4.20 -5.10 9.08
C THR A 139 -3.70 -4.32 7.85
N GLY A 140 -4.53 -4.12 6.83
CA GLY A 140 -4.13 -3.47 5.59
C GLY A 140 -3.29 -4.37 4.67
N ASP A 141 -3.43 -5.69 4.80
CA ASP A 141 -2.84 -6.63 3.85
C ASP A 141 -3.83 -6.85 2.69
N VAL A 142 -3.68 -6.05 1.63
CA VAL A 142 -4.55 -6.08 0.45
C VAL A 142 -4.53 -7.46 -0.21
N GLN A 143 -3.36 -8.04 -0.41
CA GLN A 143 -3.20 -9.31 -1.14
C GLN A 143 -3.89 -10.46 -0.39
N SER A 144 -3.65 -10.57 0.92
CA SER A 144 -4.34 -11.58 1.74
C SER A 144 -5.84 -11.32 1.84
N THR A 145 -6.26 -10.05 1.80
CA THR A 145 -7.70 -9.69 1.77
C THR A 145 -8.35 -10.20 0.48
N LEU A 146 -7.81 -9.83 -0.69
CA LEU A 146 -8.37 -10.21 -1.99
C LEU A 146 -8.40 -11.73 -2.17
N LYS A 147 -7.35 -12.44 -1.74
CA LYS A 147 -7.31 -13.90 -1.77
C LYS A 147 -8.40 -14.53 -0.93
N ALA A 148 -8.62 -14.02 0.29
CA ALA A 148 -9.67 -14.52 1.17
C ALA A 148 -11.08 -14.19 0.65
N LEU A 149 -11.26 -13.01 0.03
CA LEU A 149 -12.51 -12.62 -0.61
C LEU A 149 -12.84 -13.51 -1.81
N GLY A 150 -11.88 -13.78 -2.69
CA GLY A 150 -12.09 -14.70 -3.81
C GLY A 150 -12.47 -16.12 -3.36
N LYS A 151 -11.84 -16.61 -2.29
CA LYS A 151 -12.23 -17.89 -1.66
C LYS A 151 -13.65 -17.83 -1.09
N ALA A 152 -14.02 -16.74 -0.42
CA ALA A 152 -15.35 -16.58 0.14
C ALA A 152 -16.42 -16.58 -0.97
N ASP A 153 -16.19 -15.82 -2.05
CA ASP A 153 -17.07 -15.74 -3.21
C ASP A 153 -17.28 -17.12 -3.88
N GLU A 154 -16.20 -17.87 -4.12
CA GLU A 154 -16.29 -19.22 -4.67
C GLU A 154 -17.17 -20.16 -3.80
N ILE A 155 -17.00 -20.10 -2.48
CA ILE A 155 -17.80 -20.92 -1.56
C ILE A 155 -19.26 -20.46 -1.54
N ILE A 156 -19.50 -19.15 -1.55
CA ILE A 156 -20.85 -18.55 -1.58
C ILE A 156 -21.59 -18.96 -2.85
N GLU A 157 -20.94 -18.92 -4.01
CA GLU A 157 -21.53 -19.35 -5.28
C GLU A 157 -21.83 -20.85 -5.29
N ASN A 158 -20.95 -21.68 -4.72
CA ASN A 158 -21.23 -23.11 -4.57
C ASN A 158 -22.42 -23.38 -3.61
N LEU A 159 -22.52 -22.63 -2.51
CA LEU A 159 -23.68 -22.69 -1.61
C LEU A 159 -24.96 -22.25 -2.31
N ARG A 160 -24.90 -21.21 -3.15
CA ARG A 160 -26.04 -20.70 -3.92
C ARG A 160 -26.59 -21.73 -4.89
N ARG A 161 -25.74 -22.58 -5.48
CA ARG A 161 -26.16 -23.69 -6.36
C ARG A 161 -26.82 -24.85 -5.63
N ARG A 162 -26.61 -24.95 -4.31
CA ARG A 162 -27.09 -26.05 -3.48
C ARG A 162 -28.48 -25.81 -2.88
N VAL A 163 -28.91 -24.55 -2.77
CA VAL A 163 -30.23 -24.17 -2.21
C VAL A 163 -31.18 -23.62 -3.26
#